data_AF-A0A2M8JUW2-F1
#
_entry.id   AF-A0A2M8JUW2-F1
#
_cell.length_a   1.000
_cell.length_b   1.000
_cell.length_c   1.000
_cell.angle_alpha   90.00
_cell.angle_beta   90.00
_cell.angle_gamma   90.00
#
_symmetry.space_group_name_H-M   'P 1'
#
loop_
_entity.id
_entity.type
_entity.pdbx_description
1 polymer ?
#
loop_
_entity_poly.entity_id
_entity_poly.type
_entity_poly.pdbx_seq_one_letter_code
_entity_poly.pdbx_strand_id
1 'polypeptide(L)'
;MPTNSYSSKYETLLAVGQLGGWEYNVLTQELWCNSYYFEMLGRPEYVVSDWAKYSIKDVWENWLHPEDLSKAKEFFSDFILHPVLEYK
;
A
#
# COMPACT_ATOMS: atom_id res chain seq x y z
N MET A 1 12.31 -4.70 26.64
CA MET A 1 11.18 -4.16 25.86
C MET A 1 11.76 -3.48 24.63
N PRO A 2 11.49 -3.90 23.39
CA PRO A 2 11.90 -3.10 22.25
C PRO A 2 11.06 -1.83 22.22
N THR A 3 11.73 -0.69 22.32
CA THR A 3 11.17 0.65 22.12
C THR A 3 10.85 0.82 20.63
N ASN A 4 9.64 0.47 20.21
CA ASN A 4 9.15 0.84 18.89
C ASN A 4 8.88 2.35 18.88
N SER A 5 9.89 3.13 18.50
CA SER A 5 9.74 4.54 18.18
C SER A 5 9.11 4.64 16.79
N TYR A 6 7.78 4.63 16.72
CA TYR A 6 7.06 4.95 15.49
C TYR A 6 7.32 6.42 15.15
N SER A 7 7.88 6.68 13.97
CA SER A 7 8.42 7.98 13.57
C SER A 7 7.32 8.99 13.23
N SER A 8 6.08 8.54 13.01
CA SER A 8 4.94 9.41 12.69
C SER A 8 3.62 8.97 13.37
N LYS A 9 2.67 9.92 13.48
CA LYS A 9 1.29 9.63 13.94
C LYS A 9 0.61 8.57 13.08
N TYR A 10 0.91 8.56 11.78
CA TYR A 10 0.36 7.60 10.83
C TYR A 10 0.84 6.17 11.10
N GLU A 11 2.14 5.97 11.27
CA GLU A 11 2.70 4.67 11.66
C GLU A 11 2.15 4.18 13.00
N THR A 12 1.95 5.08 13.96
CA THR A 12 1.34 4.74 15.25
C THR A 12 -0.09 4.22 15.07
N LEU A 13 -0.89 4.87 14.23
CA LEU A 13 -2.27 4.45 13.95
C LEU A 13 -2.32 3.09 13.27
N LEU A 14 -1.46 2.85 12.29
CA LEU A 14 -1.38 1.56 11.61
C LEU A 14 -0.96 0.44 12.58
N ALA A 15 0.06 0.71 13.41
CA ALA A 15 0.56 -0.27 14.36
C ALA A 15 -0.47 -0.62 15.46
N VAL A 16 -1.12 0.38 16.05
CA VAL A 16 -2.15 0.16 17.09
C VAL A 16 -3.39 -0.50 16.50
N GLY A 17 -3.76 -0.13 15.28
CA GLY A 17 -4.90 -0.69 14.55
C GLY A 17 -4.64 -2.08 13.94
N GLN A 18 -3.40 -2.57 13.96
CA GLN A 18 -2.99 -3.79 13.24
C GLN A 18 -3.40 -3.72 11.76
N LEU A 19 -3.13 -2.57 11.13
CA LEU A 19 -3.50 -2.28 9.75
C LEU A 19 -2.28 -2.33 8.83
N GLY A 20 -2.48 -2.93 7.67
CA GLY A 20 -1.62 -2.78 6.51
C GLY A 20 -1.74 -1.37 5.94
N GLY A 21 -0.61 -0.74 5.69
CA GLY A 21 -0.53 0.59 5.09
C GLY A 21 0.41 0.58 3.90
N TRP A 22 0.08 1.39 2.90
CA TRP A 22 0.96 1.68 1.79
C TRP A 22 0.82 3.14 1.35
N GLU A 23 1.91 3.69 0.83
CA GLU A 23 1.98 5.02 0.25
C GLU A 23 2.42 4.91 -1.21
N TYR A 24 1.81 5.70 -2.11
CA TYR A 24 2.17 5.71 -3.52
C TYR A 24 2.91 7.00 -3.88
N ASN A 25 4.09 6.85 -4.47
CA ASN A 25 4.84 7.97 -5.02
C ASN A 25 4.53 8.13 -6.52
N VAL A 26 3.76 9.16 -6.87
CA VAL A 26 3.35 9.43 -8.26
C VAL A 26 4.54 9.71 -9.19
N LEU A 27 5.64 10.26 -8.67
CA LEU A 27 6.81 10.61 -9.48
C LEU A 27 7.64 9.37 -9.84
N THR A 28 7.82 8.44 -8.89
CA THR A 28 8.63 7.23 -9.08
C THR A 28 7.80 6.00 -9.46
N GLN A 29 6.48 6.07 -9.33
CA GLN A 29 5.53 4.96 -9.51
C GLN A 29 5.80 3.78 -8.58
N GLU A 30 6.30 4.08 -7.38
CA GLU A 30 6.63 3.09 -6.36
C GLU A 30 5.58 3.10 -5.24
N LEU A 31 5.32 1.90 -4.71
CA LEU A 31 4.55 1.69 -3.48
C LEU A 31 5.51 1.46 -2.30
N TRP A 32 5.33 2.22 -1.23
CA TRP A 32 6.02 2.00 0.03
C TRP A 32 5.06 1.30 0.97
N CYS A 33 5.39 0.10 1.41
CA CYS A 33 4.45 -0.75 2.16
C CYS A 33 5.03 -1.09 3.54
N ASN A 34 4.21 -1.01 4.59
CA ASN A 34 4.60 -1.57 5.88
C ASN A 34 4.59 -3.10 5.84
N SER A 35 5.29 -3.75 6.78
CA SER A 35 5.32 -5.22 6.83
C SER A 35 3.92 -5.83 7.03
N TYR A 36 3.07 -5.15 7.80
CA TYR A 36 1.71 -5.61 8.14
C TYR A 36 0.79 -5.75 6.92
N TYR A 37 1.00 -4.95 5.87
CA TYR A 37 0.28 -5.07 4.59
C TYR A 37 0.45 -6.46 3.98
N PHE A 38 1.68 -6.97 3.96
CA PHE A 38 1.98 -8.29 3.42
C PHE A 38 1.46 -9.41 4.32
N GLU A 39 1.53 -9.24 5.64
CA GLU A 39 0.97 -10.19 6.60
C GLU A 39 -0.54 -10.34 6.41
N MET A 40 -1.27 -9.22 6.27
CA MET A 40 -2.73 -9.24 6.03
C MET A 40 -3.11 -9.92 4.71
N LEU A 41 -2.28 -9.81 3.68
CA LEU A 41 -2.50 -10.49 2.40
C LEU A 41 -2.05 -11.95 2.40
N GLY A 42 -1.49 -12.46 3.51
CA GLY A 42 -0.96 -13.81 3.63
C GLY A 42 0.32 -14.04 2.83
N ARG A 43 1.13 -12.98 2.63
CA ARG A 43 2.33 -12.96 1.79
C ARG A 43 3.59 -12.45 2.54
N PRO A 44 3.88 -12.90 3.77
CA PRO A 44 4.99 -12.37 4.57
C PRO A 44 6.37 -12.55 3.90
N GLU A 45 6.51 -13.48 2.97
CA GLU A 45 7.74 -13.76 2.23
C GLU A 45 8.18 -12.61 1.29
N TYR A 46 7.27 -11.68 0.97
CA TYR A 46 7.58 -10.50 0.16
C TYR A 46 8.11 -9.31 0.98
N VAL A 47 8.14 -9.41 2.31
CA VAL A 47 8.66 -8.37 3.20
C VAL A 47 10.19 -8.34 3.13
N VAL A 48 10.76 -7.25 2.63
CA VAL A 48 12.22 -7.02 2.60
C VAL A 48 12.64 -6.18 3.81
N SER A 49 11.91 -5.10 4.07
CA SER A 49 12.01 -4.30 5.28
C SER A 49 10.69 -3.57 5.53
N ASP A 50 10.50 -3.03 6.72
CA ASP A 50 9.35 -2.16 6.98
C ASP A 50 9.46 -0.89 6.14
N TRP A 51 8.34 -0.47 5.53
CA TRP A 51 8.27 0.64 4.57
C TRP A 51 9.25 0.54 3.39
N ALA A 52 9.59 -0.67 2.96
CA ALA A 52 10.36 -0.90 1.74
C ALA A 52 9.61 -0.40 0.50
N LYS A 53 10.39 -0.05 -0.53
CA LYS A 53 9.88 0.41 -1.82
C LYS A 53 9.70 -0.76 -2.76
N TYR A 54 8.57 -0.79 -3.43
CA TYR A 54 8.19 -1.83 -4.37
C TYR A 54 7.61 -1.21 -5.63
N SER A 55 7.72 -1.94 -6.74
CA SER A 55 6.94 -1.62 -7.94
C SER A 55 5.46 -1.84 -7.66
N ILE A 56 4.61 -0.87 -8.04
CA ILE A 56 3.15 -1.02 -7.95
C ILE A 56 2.64 -2.28 -8.65
N LYS A 57 3.31 -2.69 -9.73
CA LYS A 57 2.96 -3.90 -10.46
C LYS A 57 3.12 -5.16 -9.60
N ASP A 58 4.19 -5.23 -8.80
CA ASP A 58 4.60 -6.45 -8.11
C ASP A 58 3.80 -6.70 -6.83
N VAL A 59 3.41 -5.63 -6.14
CA VAL A 59 2.75 -5.72 -4.80
C VAL A 59 1.31 -5.23 -4.78
N TRP A 60 0.74 -4.91 -5.96
CA TRP A 60 -0.66 -4.54 -6.09
C TRP A 60 -1.28 -5.09 -7.37
N GLU A 61 -0.82 -4.69 -8.56
CA GLU A 61 -1.50 -5.05 -9.81
C GLU A 61 -1.55 -6.57 -10.05
N ASN A 62 -0.45 -7.29 -9.84
CA ASN A 62 -0.38 -8.73 -10.06
C ASN A 62 -1.23 -9.54 -9.07
N TRP A 63 -1.69 -8.93 -7.98
CA TRP A 63 -2.46 -9.60 -6.92
C TRP A 63 -3.96 -9.31 -6.99
N LEU A 64 -4.37 -8.34 -7.82
CA LEU A 64 -5.77 -8.06 -8.07
C LEU A 64 -6.39 -9.17 -8.92
N HIS A 65 -7.66 -9.46 -8.65
CA HIS A 65 -8.42 -10.39 -9.48
C HIS A 65 -8.51 -9.84 -10.92
N PRO A 66 -8.39 -10.67 -11.98
CA PRO A 66 -8.39 -10.19 -13.37
C PRO A 66 -9.63 -9.38 -13.76
N GLU A 67 -10.78 -9.71 -13.18
CA GLU A 67 -12.04 -8.98 -13.42
C GLU A 67 -12.06 -7.58 -12.79
N ASP A 68 -11.30 -7.38 -11.70
CA ASP A 68 -11.23 -6.11 -10.98
C ASP A 68 -10.04 -5.26 -11.42
N LEU A 69 -8.99 -5.88 -11.95
CA LEU A 69 -7.74 -5.21 -12.34
C LEU A 69 -7.99 -4.01 -13.26
N SER A 70 -8.79 -4.19 -14.31
CA SER A 70 -9.05 -3.11 -15.28
C SER A 70 -9.71 -1.91 -14.62
N LYS A 71 -10.76 -2.15 -13.81
CA LYS A 71 -11.51 -1.09 -13.12
C LYS A 71 -10.68 -0.42 -12.03
N ALA A 72 -9.93 -1.21 -11.25
CA ALA A 72 -9.07 -0.70 -10.20
C ALA A 72 -7.99 0.23 -10.76
N LYS A 73 -7.37 -0.14 -11.89
CA LYS A 73 -6.37 0.71 -12.57
C LYS A 73 -6.98 1.99 -13.11
N GLU A 74 -8.18 1.92 -13.69
CA GLU A 74 -8.90 3.08 -14.19
C GLU A 74 -9.21 4.06 -13.06
N PHE A 75 -9.83 3.61 -11.97
CA PHE A 75 -10.16 4.46 -10.83
C PHE A 75 -8.93 5.01 -10.12
N PHE A 76 -7.89 4.20 -9.98
CA PHE A 76 -6.64 4.66 -9.37
C PHE A 76 -5.97 5.75 -10.22
N SER A 77 -5.89 5.54 -11.53
CA SER A 77 -5.35 6.55 -12.46
C SER A 77 -6.20 7.82 -12.47
N ASP A 78 -7.52 7.67 -12.48
CA ASP A 78 -8.43 8.81 -12.48
C ASP A 78 -8.32 9.60 -11.17
N PHE A 79 -8.20 8.94 -10.02
CA PHE A 79 -8.05 9.61 -8.73
C PHE A 79 -6.76 10.44 -8.64
N ILE A 80 -5.66 9.91 -9.18
CA ILE A 80 -4.38 10.65 -9.24
C ILE A 80 -4.52 11.92 -10.09
N LEU A 81 -5.28 11.85 -11.19
CA LEU A 81 -5.49 12.99 -12.09
C LEU A 81 -6.57 13.96 -11.58
N HIS A 82 -7.56 13.45 -10.85
CA HIS A 82 -8.76 14.16 -10.41
C HIS A 82 -9.13 13.81 -8.95
N PRO A 83 -8.34 14.27 -7.96
CA PRO A 83 -8.45 13.82 -6.55
C PRO A 83 -9.72 14.25 -5.80
N VAL A 84 -10.65 14.93 -6.47
CA VAL A 84 -11.92 15.44 -5.93
C VAL A 84 -13.16 14.67 -6.43
N LEU A 85 -12.97 13.65 -7.27
CA LEU A 85 -14.07 12.83 -7.77
C LEU A 85 -14.46 11.73 -6.77
N GLU A 86 -15.76 11.53 -6.57
CA GLU A 86 -16.31 10.42 -5.80
C GLU A 86 -16.55 9.20 -6.72
N TYR A 87 -15.97 8.06 -6.36
CA TYR A 87 -16.12 6.80 -7.09
C TYR A 87 -17.29 5.99 -6.49
N LYS A 88 -18.19 5.49 -7.34
CA LYS A 88 -19.42 4.75 -6.96
C LYS A 88 -19.27 3.25 -7.13
#